data_AF-B0EK53-F1
#
_entry.id   AF-B0EK53-F1
#
_cell.length_a   1.000
_cell.length_b   1.000
_cell.length_c   1.000
_cell.angle_alpha   90.00
_cell.angle_beta   90.00
_cell.angle_gamma   90.00
#
_symmetry.space_group_name_H-M   'P 1'
#
loop_
_entity.id
_entity.type
_entity.pdbx_description
1 polymer ?
#
loop_
_entity_poly.entity_id
_entity_poly.type
_entity_poly.pdbx_seq_one_letter_code
_entity_poly.pdbx_strand_id
1 'polypeptide(L)'
;MDTNNIGIVNNEIENKRNDKQLIQIQDIREKKDKELLKKMKYKSVDKNIGIQSLYFAILSTMGYTLLLEKPKKYKTKTLTIIQLYQLYDQNGVCVFNRDCIFEKAKQLNIGLNRLNKRRIIRQFILNETVNSIIQIIQNNPLVSIIEGRSKKNIVNEEVPSQHKIQIITLNVNGSYKLIDLNKQALTNGKIYHDALVGIFDYIQSDGIII
;
A
#
# COMPACT_ATOMS: atom_id res chain seq x y z
N MET A 1 22.26 -19.81 -68.80
CA MET A 1 22.99 -19.47 -67.57
C MET A 1 22.12 -18.47 -66.81
N ASP A 2 21.38 -18.94 -65.81
CA ASP A 2 20.48 -18.12 -64.98
C ASP A 2 21.21 -17.67 -63.72
N THR A 3 21.71 -16.43 -63.69
CA THR A 3 22.37 -15.83 -62.52
C THR A 3 21.49 -14.87 -61.72
N ASN A 4 20.27 -14.59 -62.17
CA ASN A 4 19.41 -13.56 -61.55
C ASN A 4 18.50 -14.05 -60.41
N ASN A 5 18.37 -15.36 -60.17
CA ASN A 5 17.48 -15.89 -59.12
C ASN A 5 18.13 -16.01 -57.74
N ILE A 6 19.47 -16.00 -57.63
CA ILE A 6 20.17 -16.22 -56.36
C ILE A 6 20.19 -14.93 -55.50
N GLY A 7 20.32 -13.75 -56.13
CA GLY A 7 20.37 -12.47 -55.43
C GLY A 7 19.04 -12.07 -54.78
N ILE A 8 17.91 -12.40 -55.40
CA ILE A 8 16.57 -12.08 -54.89
C ILE A 8 16.23 -12.99 -53.69
N VAL A 9 16.54 -14.28 -53.78
CA VAL A 9 16.30 -15.25 -52.70
C VAL A 9 17.16 -14.93 -51.47
N ASN A 10 18.40 -14.50 -51.65
CA ASN A 10 19.27 -14.11 -50.52
C ASN A 10 18.75 -12.86 -49.79
N ASN A 11 18.27 -11.85 -50.52
CA ASN A 11 17.68 -10.64 -49.92
C ASN A 11 16.38 -10.94 -49.15
N GLU A 12 15.53 -11.85 -49.64
CA GLU A 12 14.32 -12.26 -48.91
C GLU A 12 14.63 -13.06 -47.63
N ILE A 13 15.67 -13.91 -47.67
CA ILE A 13 16.10 -14.70 -46.50
C ILE A 13 16.74 -13.79 -45.44
N GLU A 14 17.55 -12.81 -45.84
CA GLU A 14 18.14 -11.83 -44.91
C GLU A 14 17.06 -10.93 -44.29
N ASN A 15 16.10 -10.43 -45.08
CA ASN A 15 14.98 -9.65 -44.55
C ASN A 15 14.13 -10.45 -43.55
N LYS A 16 13.79 -11.72 -43.86
CA LYS A 16 13.07 -12.60 -42.93
C LYS A 16 13.87 -12.92 -41.65
N ARG A 17 15.21 -12.95 -41.71
CA ARG A 17 16.08 -13.13 -40.54
C ARG A 17 16.12 -11.86 -39.68
N ASN A 18 16.22 -10.69 -40.31
CA ASN A 18 16.22 -9.39 -39.64
C ASN A 18 14.87 -9.12 -38.95
N ASP A 19 13.75 -9.43 -39.61
CA ASP A 19 12.41 -9.30 -39.02
C ASP A 19 12.23 -10.21 -37.80
N LYS A 20 12.70 -11.46 -37.87
CA LYS A 20 12.68 -12.39 -36.72
C LYS A 20 13.55 -11.90 -35.57
N GLN A 21 14.71 -11.31 -35.84
CA GLN A 21 15.57 -10.73 -34.80
C GLN A 21 14.95 -9.47 -34.18
N LEU A 22 14.33 -8.61 -34.99
CA LEU A 22 13.57 -7.43 -34.52
C LEU A 22 12.41 -7.84 -33.61
N ILE A 23 11.63 -8.85 -33.99
CA ILE A 23 10.54 -9.40 -33.16
C ILE A 23 11.08 -9.95 -31.84
N GLN A 24 12.19 -10.69 -31.86
CA GLN A 24 12.81 -11.20 -30.62
C GLN A 24 13.34 -10.09 -29.71
N ILE A 25 13.92 -9.02 -30.27
CA ILE A 25 14.38 -7.85 -29.50
C ILE A 25 13.19 -7.10 -28.89
N GLN A 26 12.09 -6.94 -29.65
CA GLN A 26 10.84 -6.34 -29.19
C GLN A 26 10.24 -7.14 -28.02
N ASP A 27 10.16 -8.47 -28.15
CA ASP A 27 9.66 -9.37 -27.11
C ASP A 27 10.50 -9.34 -25.83
N ILE A 28 11.83 -9.24 -25.94
CA ILE A 28 12.75 -9.10 -24.80
C ILE A 28 12.54 -7.75 -24.11
N ARG A 29 12.40 -6.66 -24.87
CA ARG A 29 12.11 -5.33 -24.32
C ARG A 29 10.76 -5.31 -23.60
N GLU A 30 9.71 -5.83 -24.20
CA GLU A 30 8.39 -5.93 -23.57
C GLU A 30 8.40 -6.77 -22.29
N LYS A 31 9.16 -7.87 -22.26
CA LYS A 31 9.32 -8.69 -21.05
C LYS A 31 10.04 -7.92 -19.95
N LYS A 32 11.13 -7.20 -20.27
CA LYS A 32 11.85 -6.34 -19.32
C LYS A 32 10.96 -5.22 -18.78
N ASP A 33 10.17 -4.57 -19.62
CA ASP A 33 9.25 -3.51 -19.21
C ASP A 33 8.14 -4.04 -18.29
N LYS A 34 7.56 -5.21 -18.62
CA LYS A 34 6.58 -5.91 -17.77
C LYS A 34 7.17 -6.29 -16.41
N GLU A 35 8.45 -6.69 -16.35
CA GLU A 35 9.12 -7.00 -15.09
C GLU A 35 9.42 -5.75 -14.26
N LEU A 36 9.87 -4.67 -14.90
CA LEU A 36 10.11 -3.38 -14.25
C LEU A 36 8.82 -2.84 -13.63
N LEU A 37 7.71 -2.87 -14.39
CA LEU A 37 6.38 -2.46 -13.91
C LEU A 37 5.95 -3.28 -12.68
N LYS A 38 6.19 -4.59 -12.67
CA LYS A 38 5.91 -5.46 -11.51
C LYS A 38 6.74 -5.04 -10.29
N LYS A 39 8.05 -4.81 -10.46
CA LYS A 39 8.94 -4.37 -9.37
C LYS A 39 8.50 -3.02 -8.80
N MET A 40 8.15 -2.07 -9.66
CA MET A 40 7.62 -0.77 -9.22
C MET A 40 6.32 -0.92 -8.44
N LYS A 41 5.41 -1.80 -8.90
CA LYS A 41 4.16 -2.07 -8.21
C LYS A 41 4.38 -2.69 -6.83
N TYR A 42 5.27 -3.68 -6.70
CA TYR A 42 5.59 -4.28 -5.39
C TYR A 42 6.23 -3.25 -4.45
N LYS A 43 7.21 -2.47 -4.93
CA LYS A 43 7.81 -1.39 -4.14
C LYS A 43 6.77 -0.37 -3.67
N SER A 44 5.78 -0.05 -4.50
CA SER A 44 4.68 0.85 -4.11
C SER A 44 3.77 0.24 -3.04
N VAL A 45 3.51 -1.07 -3.08
CA VAL A 45 2.73 -1.76 -2.05
C VAL A 45 3.49 -1.77 -0.73
N ASP A 46 4.76 -2.18 -0.75
CA ASP A 46 5.63 -2.21 0.43
C ASP A 46 5.76 -0.83 1.06
N LYS A 47 5.88 0.21 0.24
CA LYS A 47 5.93 1.59 0.70
C LYS A 47 4.66 1.98 1.46
N ASN A 48 3.48 1.64 0.93
CA ASN A 48 2.22 1.95 1.61
C ASN A 48 2.09 1.20 2.95
N ILE A 49 2.53 -0.05 3.01
CA ILE A 49 2.54 -0.85 4.24
C ILE A 49 3.53 -0.27 5.25
N GLY A 50 4.70 0.17 4.79
CA GLY A 50 5.68 0.87 5.62
C GLY A 50 5.13 2.18 6.20
N ILE A 51 4.40 2.98 5.40
CA ILE A 51 3.72 4.18 5.90
C ILE A 51 2.67 3.84 6.95
N GLN A 52 1.85 2.82 6.72
CA GLN A 52 0.86 2.37 7.70
C GLN A 52 1.51 1.93 9.01
N SER A 53 2.66 1.25 8.92
CA SER A 53 3.43 0.81 10.08
C SER A 53 4.03 2.00 10.83
N LEU A 54 4.44 3.08 10.14
CA LEU A 54 4.83 4.34 10.79
C LEU A 54 3.64 5.00 11.51
N TYR A 55 2.43 4.97 10.94
CA TYR A 55 1.25 5.48 11.67
C TYR A 55 1.02 4.72 12.96
N PHE A 56 1.16 3.39 12.94
CA PHE A 56 1.04 2.57 14.14
C PHE A 56 2.10 2.93 15.18
N ALA A 57 3.37 3.06 14.77
CA ALA A 57 4.44 3.49 15.67
C ALA A 57 4.18 4.87 16.30
N ILE A 58 3.65 5.82 15.52
CA ILE A 58 3.30 7.16 15.99
C ILE A 58 2.17 7.09 17.01
N LEU A 59 1.10 6.34 16.74
CA LEU A 59 -0.01 6.13 17.68
C LEU A 59 0.47 5.48 18.99
N SER A 60 1.32 4.45 18.92
CA SER A 60 1.91 3.85 20.13
C SER A 60 2.73 4.86 20.93
N THR A 61 3.51 5.70 20.25
CA THR A 61 4.31 6.75 20.91
C THR A 61 3.45 7.81 21.60
N MET A 62 2.24 8.04 21.08
CA MET A 62 1.25 8.93 21.70
C MET A 62 0.47 8.30 22.86
N GLY A 63 0.75 7.04 23.20
CA GLY A 63 0.09 6.33 24.29
C GLY A 63 -1.20 5.60 23.90
N TYR A 64 -1.48 5.44 22.61
CA TYR A 64 -2.61 4.60 22.17
C TYR A 64 -2.25 3.12 22.23
N THR A 65 -3.25 2.29 22.56
CA THR A 65 -3.16 0.82 22.47
C THR A 65 -3.80 0.35 21.17
N LEU A 66 -3.09 -0.48 20.40
CA LEU A 66 -3.49 -0.92 19.06
C LEU A 66 -3.93 -2.38 19.10
N LEU A 67 -5.17 -2.62 18.72
CA LEU A 67 -5.66 -3.98 18.51
C LEU A 67 -5.46 -4.38 17.05
N LEU A 68 -4.50 -5.27 16.78
CA LEU A 68 -4.07 -5.62 15.42
C LEU A 68 -4.51 -7.04 15.02
N GLU A 69 -5.02 -7.21 13.79
CA GLU A 69 -5.33 -8.53 13.20
C GLU A 69 -4.09 -9.11 12.50
N LYS A 70 -3.79 -10.37 12.84
CA LYS A 70 -2.70 -11.15 12.27
C LYS A 70 -2.85 -11.30 10.75
N PRO A 71 -1.78 -11.10 9.94
CA PRO A 71 -1.84 -11.32 8.51
C PRO A 71 -2.18 -12.77 8.14
N LYS A 72 -3.18 -12.99 7.27
CA LYS A 72 -3.58 -14.34 6.82
C LYS A 72 -2.62 -15.00 5.83
N LYS A 73 -1.64 -14.25 5.30
CA LYS A 73 -0.69 -14.72 4.28
C LYS A 73 0.72 -14.27 4.66
N TYR A 74 1.63 -15.24 4.83
CA TYR A 74 3.02 -14.99 5.23
C TYR A 74 4.03 -15.05 4.07
N LYS A 75 3.72 -15.82 3.01
CA LYS A 75 4.60 -15.97 1.85
C LYS A 75 4.14 -15.10 0.69
N THR A 76 4.46 -13.81 0.75
CA THR A 76 4.12 -12.83 -0.29
C THR A 76 5.36 -12.16 -0.89
N LYS A 77 5.25 -11.70 -2.14
CA LYS A 77 6.31 -10.92 -2.83
C LYS A 77 6.45 -9.49 -2.29
N THR A 78 5.49 -9.05 -1.49
CA THR A 78 5.41 -7.76 -0.81
C THR A 78 5.33 -8.01 0.69
N LEU A 79 5.52 -6.97 1.49
CA LEU A 79 5.20 -6.98 2.91
C LEU A 79 3.76 -7.46 3.12
N THR A 80 3.53 -8.14 4.23
CA THR A 80 2.20 -8.62 4.59
C THR A 80 1.37 -7.45 5.12
N ILE A 81 0.05 -7.50 4.97
CA ILE A 81 -0.80 -6.42 5.48
C ILE A 81 -1.25 -6.79 6.88
N ILE A 82 -0.79 -6.02 7.87
CA ILE A 82 -1.33 -6.02 9.23
C ILE A 82 -2.50 -5.04 9.26
N GLN A 83 -3.65 -5.47 9.80
CA GLN A 83 -4.85 -4.65 9.83
C GLN A 83 -5.11 -4.13 11.24
N LEU A 84 -5.40 -2.83 11.36
CA LEU A 84 -5.91 -2.27 12.61
C LEU A 84 -7.36 -2.71 12.77
N TYR A 85 -7.68 -3.36 13.89
CA TYR A 85 -9.04 -3.72 14.24
C TYR A 85 -9.68 -2.66 15.14
N GLN A 86 -9.01 -2.30 16.24
CA GLN A 86 -9.47 -1.26 17.16
C GLN A 86 -8.30 -0.41 17.66
N LEU A 87 -8.59 0.81 18.12
CA LEU A 87 -7.63 1.70 18.76
C LEU A 87 -8.24 2.24 20.05
N TYR A 88 -7.47 2.19 21.12
CA TYR A 88 -7.87 2.70 22.43
C TYR A 88 -6.96 3.86 22.82
N ASP A 89 -7.54 4.94 23.35
CA ASP A 89 -6.77 6.05 23.91
C ASP A 89 -6.13 5.68 25.26
N GLN A 90 -5.37 6.61 25.84
CA GLN A 90 -4.70 6.45 27.14
C GLN A 90 -5.67 6.20 28.31
N ASN A 91 -6.96 6.50 28.15
CA ASN A 91 -8.00 6.26 29.16
C ASN A 91 -8.71 4.92 28.94
N GLY A 92 -8.34 4.15 27.92
CA GLY A 92 -9.00 2.90 27.53
C GLY A 92 -10.30 3.10 26.74
N VAL A 93 -10.56 4.30 26.22
CA VAL A 93 -11.73 4.58 25.37
C VAL A 93 -11.43 4.17 23.93
N CYS A 94 -12.32 3.37 23.33
CA CYS A 94 -12.21 2.98 21.94
C CYS A 94 -12.49 4.17 21.01
N VAL A 95 -11.45 4.69 20.36
CA VAL A 95 -11.51 5.84 19.46
C VAL A 95 -11.58 5.45 17.98
N PHE A 96 -11.33 4.17 17.68
CA PHE A 96 -11.47 3.59 16.36
C PHE A 96 -11.93 2.14 16.46
N ASN A 97 -12.95 1.78 15.67
CA ASN A 97 -13.39 0.40 15.51
C ASN A 97 -13.68 0.11 14.03
N ARG A 98 -12.99 -0.90 13.48
CA ARG A 98 -13.13 -1.29 12.07
C ARG A 98 -14.54 -1.76 11.73
N ASP A 99 -15.28 -2.35 12.66
CA ASP A 99 -16.64 -2.84 12.40
C ASP A 99 -17.59 -1.67 12.07
N CYS A 100 -17.38 -0.49 12.67
CA CYS A 100 -18.13 0.72 12.31
C CYS A 100 -17.94 1.11 10.84
N ILE A 101 -16.75 0.89 10.26
CA ILE A 101 -16.47 1.17 8.85
C ILE A 101 -17.16 0.14 7.95
N PHE A 102 -17.22 -1.13 8.35
CA PHE A 102 -17.97 -2.14 7.63
C PHE A 102 -19.47 -1.82 7.60
N GLU A 103 -20.05 -1.41 8.73
CA GLU A 103 -21.46 -0.99 8.80
C GLU A 103 -21.71 0.26 7.96
N LYS A 104 -20.82 1.26 8.02
CA LYS A 104 -20.89 2.44 7.15
C LYS A 104 -20.87 2.06 5.67
N ALA A 105 -20.03 1.12 5.25
CA ALA A 105 -19.98 0.64 3.87
C ALA A 105 -21.30 -0.03 3.44
N LYS A 106 -21.95 -0.77 4.33
CA LYS A 106 -23.27 -1.38 4.08
C LYS A 106 -24.36 -0.32 3.95
N GLN A 107 -24.41 0.63 4.89
CA GLN A 107 -25.39 1.73 4.89
C GLN A 107 -25.30 2.58 3.62
N LEU A 108 -24.07 2.82 3.14
CA LEU A 108 -23.82 3.56 1.90
C LEU A 108 -23.94 2.72 0.63
N ASN A 109 -24.34 1.44 0.73
CA ASN A 109 -24.46 0.52 -0.41
C ASN A 109 -23.19 0.45 -1.28
N ILE A 110 -22.00 0.53 -0.66
CA ILE A 110 -20.73 0.54 -1.39
C ILE A 110 -20.55 -0.74 -2.20
N GLY A 111 -20.28 -0.60 -3.50
CA GLY A 111 -20.10 -1.71 -4.42
C GLY A 111 -21.38 -2.47 -4.77
N LEU A 112 -22.57 -2.00 -4.34
CA LEU A 112 -23.84 -2.61 -4.70
C LEU A 112 -24.00 -2.62 -6.23
N ASN A 113 -24.48 -3.75 -6.78
CA ASN A 113 -24.68 -3.96 -8.23
C ASN A 113 -23.41 -3.82 -9.10
N ARG A 114 -22.20 -3.77 -8.50
CA ARG A 114 -20.94 -3.75 -9.24
C ARG A 114 -20.37 -5.17 -9.39
N LEU A 115 -19.88 -5.50 -10.58
CA LEU A 115 -19.17 -6.77 -10.85
C LEU A 115 -17.97 -6.96 -9.90
N ASN A 116 -17.28 -5.87 -9.56
CA ASN A 116 -16.10 -5.88 -8.69
C ASN A 116 -16.41 -5.51 -7.22
N LYS A 117 -17.64 -5.77 -6.73
CA LYS A 117 -18.10 -5.34 -5.39
C LYS A 117 -17.10 -5.57 -4.26
N ARG A 118 -16.52 -6.78 -4.19
CA ARG A 118 -15.58 -7.17 -3.12
C ARG A 118 -14.32 -6.29 -3.11
N ARG A 119 -13.83 -5.90 -4.28
CA ARG A 119 -12.64 -5.06 -4.41
C ARG A 119 -12.95 -3.61 -4.01
N ILE A 120 -14.11 -3.10 -4.41
CA ILE A 120 -14.56 -1.74 -4.09
C ILE A 120 -14.75 -1.60 -2.58
N ILE A 121 -15.47 -2.52 -1.95
CA ILE A 121 -15.69 -2.54 -0.49
C ILE A 121 -14.36 -2.60 0.26
N ARG A 122 -13.43 -3.47 -0.15
CA ARG A 122 -12.09 -3.53 0.48
C ARG A 122 -11.32 -2.22 0.35
N GLN A 123 -11.39 -1.56 -0.79
CA GLN A 123 -10.73 -0.27 -1.00
C GLN A 123 -11.37 0.83 -0.15
N PHE A 124 -12.70 0.84 -0.04
CA PHE A 124 -13.43 1.74 0.84
C PHE A 124 -12.98 1.58 2.29
N ILE A 125 -13.00 0.35 2.81
CA ILE A 125 -12.61 0.06 4.20
C ILE A 125 -11.16 0.49 4.45
N LEU A 126 -10.25 0.19 3.52
CA LEU A 126 -8.85 0.60 3.64
C LEU A 126 -8.70 2.12 3.69
N ASN A 127 -9.36 2.83 2.77
CA ASN A 127 -9.24 4.28 2.68
C ASN A 127 -9.83 4.97 3.92
N GLU A 128 -11.02 4.55 4.36
CA GLU A 128 -11.65 5.06 5.58
C GLU A 128 -10.79 4.76 6.82
N THR A 129 -10.25 3.55 6.94
CA THR A 129 -9.35 3.19 8.05
C THR A 129 -8.15 4.14 8.11
N VAL A 130 -7.47 4.34 6.98
CA VAL A 130 -6.31 5.24 6.94
C VAL A 130 -6.72 6.69 7.22
N ASN A 131 -7.84 7.15 6.68
CA ASN A 131 -8.34 8.50 6.91
C ASN A 131 -8.69 8.74 8.39
N SER A 132 -9.34 7.77 9.04
CA SER A 132 -9.64 7.84 10.48
C SER A 132 -8.36 7.88 11.32
N ILE A 133 -7.36 7.05 10.99
CA ILE A 133 -6.05 7.08 11.67
C ILE A 133 -5.37 8.44 11.51
N ILE A 134 -5.35 8.99 10.29
CA ILE A 134 -4.78 10.31 10.00
C ILE A 134 -5.49 11.38 10.82
N GLN A 135 -6.82 11.35 10.89
CA GLN A 135 -7.61 12.30 11.67
C GLN A 135 -7.30 12.20 13.17
N ILE A 136 -7.16 10.99 13.72
CA ILE A 136 -6.78 10.78 15.13
C ILE A 136 -5.38 11.36 15.41
N ILE A 137 -4.41 11.12 14.52
CA ILE A 137 -3.06 11.68 14.62
C ILE A 137 -3.11 13.22 14.53
N GLN A 138 -3.90 13.77 13.61
CA GLN A 138 -4.03 15.21 13.37
C GLN A 138 -4.69 15.95 14.53
N ASN A 139 -5.63 15.32 15.22
CA ASN A 139 -6.34 15.92 16.35
C ASN A 139 -5.46 16.04 17.61
N ASN A 140 -4.27 15.44 17.63
CA ASN A 140 -3.37 15.55 18.76
C ASN A 140 -2.65 16.93 18.73
N PRO A 141 -2.70 17.73 19.82
CA PRO A 141 -2.15 19.07 19.85
C PRO A 141 -0.62 19.14 19.70
N LEU A 142 0.07 18.01 19.92
CA LEU A 142 1.52 17.90 19.77
C LEU A 142 1.95 17.57 18.34
N VAL A 143 1.00 17.47 17.41
CA VAL A 143 1.25 17.00 16.04
C VAL A 143 0.98 18.12 15.05
N SER A 144 1.89 18.28 14.10
CA SER A 144 1.60 19.00 12.86
C SER A 144 1.85 18.11 11.65
N ILE A 145 1.01 18.29 10.62
CA ILE A 145 0.98 17.45 9.43
C ILE A 145 1.11 18.33 8.20
N ILE A 146 1.93 17.89 7.24
CA ILE A 146 1.93 18.40 5.87
C ILE A 146 1.30 17.33 4.98
N GLU A 147 0.11 17.60 4.47
CA GLU A 147 -0.58 16.73 3.52
C GLU A 147 0.07 16.80 2.13
N GLY A 148 0.11 15.65 1.46
CA GLY A 148 0.43 15.53 0.05
C GLY A 148 -0.81 15.49 -0.82
N ARG A 149 -0.59 15.48 -2.14
CA ARG A 149 -1.70 15.40 -3.10
C ARG A 149 -2.38 14.03 -3.06
N SER A 150 -3.63 14.02 -2.62
CA SER A 150 -4.56 12.90 -2.76
C SER A 150 -5.16 12.89 -4.16
N LYS A 151 -5.21 11.72 -4.81
CA LYS A 151 -5.85 11.58 -6.12
C LYS A 151 -7.30 11.15 -5.91
N LYS A 152 -8.25 11.87 -6.53
CA LYS A 152 -9.66 11.47 -6.54
C LYS A 152 -9.78 10.08 -7.18
N ASN A 153 -10.62 9.23 -6.60
CA ASN A 153 -10.90 7.92 -7.15
C ASN A 153 -11.91 8.05 -8.30
N ILE A 154 -11.43 8.28 -9.51
CA ILE A 154 -12.27 8.57 -10.69
C ILE A 154 -13.10 7.34 -11.10
N VAL A 155 -12.63 6.12 -10.79
CA VAL A 155 -13.28 4.87 -11.21
C VAL A 155 -14.44 4.49 -10.27
N ASN A 156 -14.34 4.81 -8.99
CA ASN A 156 -15.36 4.49 -7.99
C ASN A 156 -15.54 5.72 -7.09
N GLU A 157 -16.43 6.61 -7.49
CA GLU A 157 -16.64 7.88 -6.78
C GLU A 157 -17.21 7.69 -5.36
N GLU A 158 -17.90 6.57 -5.13
CA GLU A 158 -18.37 6.12 -3.81
C GLU A 158 -17.22 5.77 -2.84
N VAL A 159 -16.00 5.58 -3.34
CA VAL A 159 -14.82 5.29 -2.51
C VAL A 159 -14.11 6.61 -2.20
N PRO A 160 -14.02 7.00 -0.91
CA PRO A 160 -13.37 8.23 -0.51
C PRO A 160 -11.91 8.21 -0.90
N SER A 161 -11.35 9.39 -1.18
CA SER A 161 -9.93 9.50 -1.48
C SER A 161 -9.14 9.24 -0.20
N GLN A 162 -8.10 8.41 -0.30
CA GLN A 162 -7.20 8.20 0.83
C GLN A 162 -6.33 9.45 0.99
N HIS A 163 -6.39 10.07 2.16
CA HIS A 163 -5.50 11.15 2.55
C HIS A 163 -4.05 10.66 2.56
N LYS A 164 -3.13 11.55 2.19
CA LYS A 164 -1.70 11.25 2.17
C LYS A 164 -0.98 12.27 2.98
N ILE A 165 -0.29 11.82 4.02
CA ILE A 165 0.64 12.67 4.73
C ILE A 165 2.02 12.55 4.06
N GLN A 166 2.71 13.67 3.89
CA GLN A 166 4.12 13.67 3.48
C GLN A 166 5.04 13.74 4.70
N ILE A 167 4.74 14.67 5.61
CA ILE A 167 5.55 14.95 6.78
C ILE A 167 4.66 15.00 8.02
N ILE A 168 5.11 14.35 9.09
CA ILE A 168 4.56 14.47 10.45
C ILE A 168 5.64 15.08 11.33
N THR A 169 5.30 16.13 12.07
CA THR A 169 6.16 16.69 13.11
C THR A 169 5.54 16.41 14.47
N LEU A 170 6.30 15.78 15.36
CA LEU A 170 5.92 15.52 16.75
C LEU A 170 6.67 16.49 17.65
N ASN A 171 5.93 17.31 18.41
CA ASN A 171 6.48 18.24 19.38
C ASN A 171 6.44 17.61 20.78
N VAL A 172 7.59 17.45 21.41
CA VAL A 172 7.68 16.88 22.76
C VAL A 172 8.62 17.76 23.58
N ASN A 173 8.08 18.38 24.63
CA ASN A 173 8.83 19.13 25.65
C ASN A 173 9.86 20.12 25.08
N GLY A 174 9.45 20.93 24.09
CA GLY A 174 10.30 21.95 23.47
C GLY A 174 11.25 21.44 22.39
N SER A 175 11.30 20.12 22.15
CA SER A 175 11.96 19.52 20.98
C SER A 175 10.93 19.10 19.94
N TYR A 176 11.35 19.00 18.68
CA TYR A 176 10.52 18.47 17.61
C TYR A 176 11.22 17.34 16.86
N LYS A 177 10.45 16.36 16.41
CA LYS A 177 10.92 15.28 15.53
C LYS A 177 10.13 15.30 14.23
N LEU A 178 10.85 15.47 13.13
CA LEU A 178 10.28 15.47 11.79
C LEU A 178 10.37 14.07 11.17
N ILE A 179 9.24 13.57 10.68
CA ILE A 179 9.10 12.26 10.05
C ILE A 179 8.61 12.46 8.61
N ASP A 180 9.53 12.37 7.65
CA ASP A 180 9.19 12.24 6.23
C ASP A 180 8.76 10.80 5.95
N LEU A 181 7.44 10.59 5.83
CA LEU A 181 6.85 9.28 5.66
C LEU A 181 7.31 8.60 4.38
N ASN A 182 7.53 9.36 3.31
CA ASN A 182 7.94 8.79 2.03
C ASN A 182 9.37 8.27 2.06
N LYS A 183 10.27 8.97 2.76
CA LYS A 183 11.66 8.54 2.94
C LYS A 183 11.78 7.40 3.95
N GLN A 184 10.98 7.42 5.01
CA GLN A 184 11.10 6.47 6.11
C GLN A 184 10.28 5.19 5.94
N ALA A 185 9.34 5.14 4.98
CA ALA A 185 8.46 4.00 4.76
C ALA A 185 9.20 2.67 4.59
N LEU A 186 10.21 2.62 3.72
CA LEU A 186 10.96 1.40 3.40
C LEU A 186 12.18 1.18 4.31
N THR A 187 12.41 2.07 5.27
CA THR A 187 13.46 1.94 6.30
C THR A 187 12.81 1.73 7.66
N ASN A 188 12.56 2.79 8.44
CA ASN A 188 11.97 2.72 9.77
C ASN A 188 10.58 2.06 9.76
N GLY A 189 9.76 2.36 8.75
CA GLY A 189 8.43 1.75 8.60
C GLY A 189 8.50 0.24 8.38
N LYS A 190 9.46 -0.22 7.58
CA LYS A 190 9.71 -1.65 7.37
C LYS A 190 10.23 -2.32 8.64
N ILE A 191 11.18 -1.71 9.34
CA ILE A 191 11.73 -2.26 10.59
C ILE A 191 10.62 -2.46 11.63
N TYR A 192 9.77 -1.44 11.82
CA TYR A 192 8.64 -1.53 12.74
C TYR A 192 7.61 -2.58 12.28
N HIS A 193 7.36 -2.67 10.98
CA HIS A 193 6.50 -3.70 10.41
C HIS A 193 7.00 -5.12 10.74
N ASP A 194 8.28 -5.38 10.46
CA ASP A 194 8.90 -6.69 10.69
C ASP A 194 8.88 -7.04 12.19
N ALA A 195 9.04 -6.06 13.07
CA ALA A 195 8.89 -6.24 14.51
C ALA A 195 7.46 -6.66 14.91
N LEU A 196 6.43 -6.01 14.37
CA LEU A 196 5.04 -6.39 14.61
C LEU A 196 4.75 -7.82 14.13
N VAL A 197 5.26 -8.20 12.95
CA VAL A 197 5.15 -9.58 12.45
C VAL A 197 5.85 -10.56 13.41
N GLY A 198 7.04 -10.22 13.90
CA GLY A 198 7.76 -11.04 14.88
C GLY A 198 6.97 -11.27 16.18
N ILE A 199 6.22 -10.27 16.65
CA ILE A 199 5.32 -10.42 17.80
C ILE A 199 4.21 -11.44 17.50
N PHE A 200 3.61 -11.40 16.30
CA PHE A 200 2.60 -12.37 15.87
C PHE A 200 3.11 -13.82 15.76
N ASP A 201 4.40 -13.99 15.48
CA ASP A 201 5.03 -15.31 15.40
C ASP A 201 5.39 -15.84 16.81
N TYR A 202 5.76 -14.95 17.73
CA TYR A 202 6.07 -15.30 19.11
C TYR A 202 4.83 -15.60 19.95
N ILE A 203 3.79 -14.77 19.81
CA ILE A 203 2.52 -14.95 20.51
C ILE A 203 1.69 -15.96 19.72
N GLN A 204 1.46 -17.15 20.30
CA GLN A 204 0.50 -18.13 19.77
C GLN A 204 -0.95 -17.62 19.92
N SER A 205 -1.26 -16.54 19.21
CA SER A 205 -2.59 -15.95 19.07
C SER A 205 -3.07 -16.18 17.64
N ASP A 206 -4.27 -16.75 17.52
CA ASP A 206 -4.92 -17.07 16.26
C ASP A 206 -5.66 -15.90 15.63
N GLY A 207 -5.51 -14.66 16.14
CA GLY A 207 -6.24 -13.55 15.54
C GLY A 207 -5.75 -12.17 15.88
N ILE A 208 -5.69 -11.83 17.17
CA ILE A 208 -5.63 -10.44 17.62
C ILE A 208 -4.63 -10.29 18.76
N ILE A 209 -3.81 -9.22 18.72
CA ILE A 209 -2.85 -8.86 19.78
C ILE A 209 -3.16 -7.43 20.23
N ILE A 210 -3.16 -7.22 21.56
CA ILE A 210 -3.35 -5.95 22.28
C ILE A 210 -1.99 -5.29 22.50
#